data_AF-A0A7X6HD08-F1
#
_entry.id   AF-A0A7X6HD08-F1
#
_cell.length_a   1.000
_cell.length_b   1.000
_cell.length_c   1.000
_cell.angle_alpha   90.00
_cell.angle_beta   90.00
_cell.angle_gamma   90.00
#
_symmetry.space_group_name_H-M   'P 1'
#
loop_
_entity.id
_entity.type
_entity.pdbx_description
1 polymer ?
#
loop_
_entity_poly.entity_id
_entity_poly.type
_entity_poly.pdbx_seq_one_letter_code
_entity_poly.pdbx_strand_id
1 'polypeptide(L)'
;MAHLPVRGRVASSGYVDAITILPADQAPKFSAVVTEAEPDRRSAGGPARIRLVWLGQHRVPGIEAGIRLGFEGMVFVVDGMPTMYNPRYEILSPTEA
;
A
#
# COMPACT_ATOMS: atom_id res chain seq x y z
N MET A 1 5.00 -8.53 7.21
CA MET A 1 5.88 -7.35 7.13
C MET A 1 6.80 -7.31 8.35
N ALA A 2 8.11 -7.51 8.14
CA ALA A 2 9.06 -7.06 9.15
C ALA A 2 8.90 -5.54 9.36
N HIS A 3 9.35 -5.03 10.50
CA HIS A 3 9.45 -3.59 10.76
C HIS A 3 9.91 -2.83 9.51
N LEU A 4 9.10 -1.88 9.03
CA LEU A 4 9.49 -1.11 7.85
C LEU A 4 10.67 -0.20 8.24
N PRO A 5 11.77 -0.21 7.46
CA PRO A 5 12.86 0.71 7.71
C PRO A 5 12.41 2.14 7.45
N VAL A 6 13.03 3.11 8.14
CA VAL A 6 12.83 4.54 7.87
C VAL A 6 13.16 4.89 6.42
N ARG A 7 14.15 4.21 5.84
CA ARG A 7 14.49 4.26 4.42
C ARG A 7 15.15 2.96 3.99
N GLY A 8 14.77 2.43 2.84
CA GLY A 8 15.41 1.23 2.29
C GLY A 8 14.56 0.52 1.24
N ARG A 9 15.15 -0.45 0.53
CA ARG A 9 14.40 -1.33 -0.37
C ARG A 9 13.65 -2.37 0.45
N VAL A 10 12.36 -2.55 0.17
CA VAL A 10 11.50 -3.52 0.84
C VAL A 10 10.68 -4.26 -0.21
N ALA A 11 10.62 -5.58 -0.07
CA ALA A 11 9.63 -6.44 -0.70
C ALA A 11 8.71 -6.97 0.41
N SER A 12 7.40 -6.78 0.27
CA SER A 12 6.44 -7.28 1.25
C SER A 12 5.06 -7.49 0.66
N SER A 13 4.13 -7.97 1.48
CA SER A 13 2.73 -8.09 1.11
C SER A 13 1.82 -7.71 2.27
N GLY A 14 0.59 -7.35 1.94
CA GLY A 14 -0.46 -7.00 2.90
C GLY A 14 -1.81 -6.79 2.21
N TYR A 15 -2.79 -6.32 2.96
CA TYR A 15 -4.14 -6.03 2.48
C TYR A 15 -4.31 -4.54 2.25
N VAL A 16 -4.94 -4.16 1.14
CA VAL A 16 -5.32 -2.77 0.89
C VAL A 16 -6.44 -2.39 1.86
N ASP A 17 -6.14 -1.56 2.85
CA ASP A 17 -7.09 -1.07 3.85
C ASP A 17 -7.96 0.06 3.26
N ALA A 18 -7.36 0.96 2.49
CA ALA A 18 -8.07 2.06 1.85
C ALA A 18 -7.38 2.52 0.57
N ILE A 19 -8.16 3.10 -0.35
CA ILE A 19 -7.66 3.83 -1.52
C ILE A 19 -8.09 5.30 -1.42
N THR A 20 -7.29 6.20 -1.99
CA THR A 20 -7.61 7.62 -2.11
C THR A 20 -7.65 7.98 -3.59
N ILE A 21 -8.79 8.52 -4.00
CA ILE A 21 -9.03 9.03 -5.35
C ILE A 21 -9.08 10.54 -5.25
N LEU A 22 -8.20 11.23 -5.98
CA LEU A 22 -8.23 12.69 -6.06
C LEU A 22 -9.28 13.17 -7.07
N PRO A 23 -9.79 14.40 -6.91
CA PRO A 23 -10.58 15.09 -7.92
C PRO A 23 -9.92 15.06 -9.31
N ALA A 24 -10.74 15.02 -10.36
CA ALA A 24 -10.28 14.83 -11.74
C ALA A 24 -9.46 16.02 -12.30
N ASP A 25 -9.58 17.19 -11.70
CA ASP A 25 -8.85 18.42 -12.05
C ASP A 25 -7.46 18.51 -11.40
N GLN A 26 -7.14 17.61 -10.47
CA GLN A 26 -5.82 17.55 -9.86
C GLN A 26 -4.86 16.68 -10.67
N ALA A 27 -3.56 16.95 -10.50
CA ALA A 27 -2.51 16.12 -11.08
C ALA A 27 -2.76 14.64 -10.73
N PRO A 28 -2.76 13.71 -11.71
CA PRO A 28 -3.17 12.34 -11.46
C PRO A 28 -2.28 11.66 -10.42
N LYS A 29 -2.89 11.18 -9.35
CA LYS A 29 -2.24 10.41 -8.29
C LYS A 29 -3.24 9.43 -7.71
N PHE A 30 -2.82 8.18 -7.62
CA PHE A 30 -3.56 7.13 -6.95
C PHE A 30 -2.77 6.68 -5.73
N SER A 31 -3.40 6.59 -4.57
CA SER A 31 -2.74 6.05 -3.38
C SER A 31 -3.55 4.97 -2.69
N ALA A 32 -2.86 3.94 -2.23
CA ALA A 32 -3.41 2.87 -1.43
C ALA A 32 -2.68 2.80 -0.09
N VAL A 33 -3.41 2.54 0.99
CA VAL A 33 -2.82 2.20 2.29
C VAL A 33 -2.89 0.68 2.45
N VAL A 34 -1.76 0.05 2.74
CA VAL A 34 -1.64 -1.40 2.92
C VAL A 34 -1.27 -1.72 4.36
N THR A 35 -1.89 -2.75 4.92
CA THR A 35 -1.68 -3.22 6.30
C THR A 35 -1.42 -4.72 6.36
N GLU A 36 -0.70 -5.17 7.38
CA GLU A 36 -0.47 -6.62 7.59
C GLU A 36 -1.74 -7.38 7.95
N ALA A 37 -2.58 -6.78 8.79
CA ALA A 37 -3.77 -7.42 9.28
C ALA A 37 -4.86 -7.41 8.21
N GLU A 38 -5.58 -8.52 8.14
CA GLU A 38 -6.94 -8.54 7.61
C GLU A 38 -7.75 -7.39 8.24
N PRO A 39 -8.63 -6.71 7.49
CA PRO A 39 -9.35 -5.51 7.94
C PRO A 39 -10.05 -5.65 9.31
N ASP A 40 -10.38 -6.89 9.69
CA ASP A 40 -11.18 -7.25 10.87
C ASP A 40 -10.35 -7.64 12.12
N ARG A 41 -9.00 -7.64 12.03
CA ARG A 41 -8.11 -7.97 13.16
C ARG A 41 -7.22 -6.80 13.56
N ARG A 42 -7.81 -5.76 14.18
CA ARG A 42 -7.03 -4.64 14.73
C ARG A 42 -6.53 -4.96 16.15
N SER A 43 -5.22 -4.99 16.34
CA SER A 43 -4.59 -5.05 17.68
C SER A 43 -4.35 -3.64 18.23
N ALA A 44 -4.27 -3.51 19.56
CA ALA A 44 -4.19 -2.23 20.30
C ALA A 44 -2.98 -1.34 19.95
N GLY A 45 -1.96 -1.88 19.27
CA GLY A 45 -0.79 -1.12 18.76
C GLY A 45 -0.93 -0.63 17.31
N GLY A 46 -2.03 -0.96 16.62
CA GLY A 46 -2.23 -0.72 15.19
C GLY A 46 -1.34 -1.61 14.32
N PRO A 47 -1.86 -2.23 13.24
CA PRO A 47 -1.00 -2.97 12.31
C PRO A 47 -0.01 -2.01 11.62
N ALA A 48 1.19 -2.49 11.28
CA ALA A 48 2.12 -1.70 10.47
C ALA A 48 1.45 -1.31 9.14
N ARG A 49 1.48 -0.01 8.80
CA ARG A 49 0.84 0.55 7.60
C ARG A 49 1.88 1.15 6.67
N ILE A 50 1.65 1.02 5.37
CA ILE A 50 2.45 1.65 4.33
C ILE A 50 1.54 2.29 3.29
N ARG A 51 1.94 3.47 2.79
CA ARG A 51 1.27 4.14 1.68
C ARG A 51 1.99 3.81 0.38
N LEU A 52 1.26 3.24 -0.56
CA LEU A 52 1.72 3.05 -1.92
C LEU A 52 1.13 4.17 -2.78
N VAL A 53 1.96 4.85 -3.56
CA VAL A 53 1.57 6.00 -4.37
C VAL A 53 1.97 5.76 -5.82
N TRP A 54 1.03 5.84 -6.74
CA TRP A 54 1.28 5.83 -8.18
C TRP A 54 1.02 7.22 -8.74
N LEU A 55 2.08 7.85 -9.26
CA LEU A 55 2.02 9.17 -9.87
C LEU A 55 1.63 9.04 -11.35
N GLY A 56 0.86 10.00 -11.85
CA GLY A 56 0.37 9.99 -13.23
C GLY A 56 -0.80 9.03 -13.47
N GLN A 57 -1.35 8.43 -12.41
CA GLN A 57 -2.45 7.46 -12.50
C GLN A 57 -3.67 7.95 -11.70
N HIS A 58 -4.85 7.96 -12.32
CA HIS A 58 -6.12 8.18 -11.58
C HIS A 58 -6.63 6.89 -10.94
N ARG A 59 -6.28 5.74 -11.52
CA ARG A 59 -6.62 4.40 -11.05
C ARG A 59 -5.47 3.46 -11.37
N VAL A 60 -5.27 2.45 -10.54
CA VAL A 60 -4.31 1.37 -10.78
C VAL A 60 -5.10 0.07 -10.88
N PRO A 61 -5.01 -0.69 -11.99
CA PRO A 61 -5.84 -1.88 -12.19
C PRO A 61 -5.73 -2.91 -11.08
N GLY A 62 -6.89 -3.33 -10.56
CA GLY A 62 -7.02 -4.39 -9.55
C GLY A 62 -6.56 -4.03 -8.15
N ILE A 63 -6.19 -2.76 -7.89
CA ILE A 63 -5.94 -2.27 -6.53
C ILE A 63 -7.23 -1.68 -5.98
N GLU A 64 -7.91 -2.47 -5.16
CA GLU A 64 -9.15 -2.13 -4.46
C GLU A 64 -9.02 -2.47 -2.98
N ALA A 65 -9.86 -1.86 -2.13
CA ALA A 65 -9.88 -2.20 -0.72
C ALA A 65 -10.23 -3.68 -0.50
N GLY A 66 -9.54 -4.32 0.45
CA GLY A 66 -9.66 -5.75 0.75
C GLY A 66 -8.77 -6.66 -0.09
N ILE A 67 -8.18 -6.18 -1.19
CA ILE A 67 -7.30 -7.02 -2.02
C ILE A 67 -5.95 -7.23 -1.33
N ARG A 68 -5.44 -8.46 -1.40
CA ARG A 68 -4.08 -8.79 -0.97
C ARG A 68 -3.09 -8.44 -2.07
N LEU A 69 -2.09 -7.64 -1.72
CA LEU A 69 -1.15 -7.04 -2.64
C LEU A 69 0.28 -7.40 -2.21
N GLY A 70 1.07 -7.96 -3.13
CA GLY A 70 2.52 -7.98 -3.05
C GLY A 70 3.08 -6.69 -3.64
N PHE A 71 4.09 -6.10 -3.00
CA PHE A 71 4.70 -4.86 -3.45
C PHE A 71 6.21 -4.82 -3.16
N GLU A 72 6.95 -4.19 -4.07
CA GLU A 72 8.38 -3.94 -3.92
C GLU A 72 8.73 -2.52 -4.32
N GLY A 73 9.57 -1.86 -3.50
CA GLY A 73 10.09 -0.55 -3.83
C GLY A 73 11.00 0.04 -2.76
N MET A 74 11.33 1.31 -2.95
CA MET A 74 12.04 2.11 -1.95
C MET A 74 11.04 2.74 -0.99
N VAL A 75 11.18 2.41 0.30
CA VAL A 75 10.46 3.04 1.40
C VAL A 75 11.19 4.30 1.84
N PHE A 76 10.42 5.32 2.19
CA PHE A 76 10.84 6.48 2.97
C PHE A 76 9.65 7.03 3.74
N VAL A 77 9.89 7.83 4.79
CA VAL A 77 8.82 8.45 5.58
C VAL A 77 8.38 9.77 4.93
N VAL A 78 7.08 9.89 4.64
CA VAL A 78 6.43 11.12 4.17
C VAL A 78 5.26 11.41 5.11
N ASP A 79 5.20 12.62 5.67
CA ASP A 79 4.17 13.03 6.62
C ASP A 79 3.95 12.02 7.76
N GLY A 80 5.05 11.46 8.27
CA GLY A 80 5.04 10.47 9.36
C GLY A 80 4.60 9.05 8.95
N MET A 81 4.33 8.79 7.66
CA MET A 81 3.91 7.48 7.16
C MET A 81 4.96 6.86 6.23
N PRO A 82 5.34 5.58 6.43
CA PRO A 82 6.13 4.83 5.45
C PRO A 82 5.42 4.88 4.09
N THR A 83 6.15 5.30 3.06
CA THR A 83 5.59 5.55 1.73
C THR A 83 6.52 5.00 0.65
N MET A 84 5.94 4.37 -0.37
CA MET A 84 6.61 4.02 -1.62
C MET A 84 5.95 4.73 -2.79
N TYR A 85 6.75 5.22 -3.72
CA TYR A 85 6.28 5.81 -4.97
C TYR A 85 6.57 4.86 -6.13
N ASN A 86 5.58 4.71 -7.01
CA ASN A 86 5.58 3.82 -8.17
C ASN A 86 6.16 2.43 -7.87
N PRO A 87 5.70 1.74 -6.80
CA PRO A 87 6.19 0.41 -6.49
C PRO A 87 5.78 -0.59 -7.58
N ARG A 88 6.60 -1.63 -7.77
CA ARG A 88 6.14 -2.83 -8.46
C ARG A 88 5.07 -3.48 -7.58
N TYR A 89 4.00 -3.97 -8.18
CA TYR A 89 2.93 -4.64 -7.45
C TYR A 89 2.43 -5.89 -8.16
N GLU A 90 1.90 -6.82 -7.38
CA GLU A 90 1.30 -8.07 -7.85
C GLU A 90 0.05 -8.35 -7.00
N ILE A 91 -1.06 -8.66 -7.66
CA ILE A 91 -2.30 -9.05 -6.97
C ILE A 91 -2.14 -10.50 -6.53
N LEU A 92 -2.25 -10.73 -5.21
CA LEU A 92 -2.10 -12.06 -4.64
C LEU A 92 -3.50 -12.67 -4.48
N SER A 93 -3.76 -13.75 -5.21
CA SER A 93 -4.98 -14.54 -5.05
C SER A 93 -5.00 -15.19 -3.65
N PRO A 94 -6.18 -15.33 -3.01
CA PRO A 94 -6.32 -16.15 -1.80
C PRO A 94 -6.00 -17.63 -2.04
N THR A 95 -6.06 -18.07 -3.30
CA THR A 95 -5.84 -19.46 -3.72
C THR A 95 -4.37 -19.70 -4.05
N GLU A 96 -3.56 -19.87 -3.01
CA GLU A 96 -2.41 -20.81 -2.95
C GLU A 96 -1.86 -20.72 -1.52
N ALA A 97 -2.41 -21.58 -0.67
CA ALA A 97 -1.90 -21.94 0.64
C ALA A 97 -1.82 -23.47 0.71
#